data_AF-A0A516TNP9-F1
#
_entry.id   AF-A0A516TNP9-F1
#
_cell.length_a   1.000
_cell.length_b   1.000
_cell.length_c   1.000
_cell.angle_alpha   90.00
_cell.angle_beta   90.00
_cell.angle_gamma   90.00
#
_symmetry.space_group_name_H-M   'P 1'
#
loop_
_entity.id
_entity.type
_entity.pdbx_description
1 polymer ?
#
loop_
_entity_poly.entity_id
_entity_poly.type
_entity_poly.pdbx_seq_one_letter_code
_entity_poly.pdbx_strand_id
1 'polypeptide(L)'
;MAYGKILVTEDGGASWRLYQLPTQRAVKALWFDQLGRGYAAVENGNYLKLAESLFKTDNGGKSWKIVLSGAKQISSLFGLSTVRIWGAGFCPGIPSTDLIFLSNTE
;
A
#
# COMPACT_ATOMS: atom_id res chain seq x y z
N MET A 1 -16.68 -2.61 -8.81
CA MET A 1 -15.42 -1.84 -8.94
C MET A 1 -14.88 -1.59 -7.54
N ALA A 2 -13.62 -1.91 -7.27
CA ALA A 2 -12.95 -1.47 -6.05
C ALA A 2 -12.54 0.01 -6.23
N TYR A 3 -12.32 0.76 -5.15
CA TYR A 3 -12.15 2.22 -5.24
C TYR A 3 -11.02 2.74 -4.34
N GLY A 4 -10.03 1.94 -3.98
CA GLY A 4 -8.95 2.43 -3.10
C GLY A 4 -9.46 3.01 -1.76
N LYS A 5 -10.59 2.49 -1.27
CA LYS A 5 -11.30 3.00 -0.09
C LYS A 5 -10.64 2.52 1.20
N ILE A 6 -10.51 3.42 2.16
CA ILE A 6 -9.97 3.17 3.50
C ILE A 6 -10.96 3.74 4.50
N LEU A 7 -11.34 2.93 5.49
CA LEU A 7 -12.13 3.38 6.63
C LEU A 7 -11.19 3.69 7.80
N VAL A 8 -11.38 4.84 8.43
CA VAL A 8 -10.60 5.30 9.56
C VAL A 8 -11.53 5.71 10.69
N THR A 9 -11.17 5.35 11.92
CA THR A 9 -11.84 5.81 13.14
C THR A 9 -10.83 6.55 14.01
N GLU A 10 -11.30 7.60 14.69
CA GLU A 10 -10.52 8.35 15.69
C GLU A 10 -11.09 8.16 17.10
N ASP A 11 -12.20 7.41 17.24
CA ASP A 11 -12.97 7.22 18.47
C ASP A 11 -13.14 5.74 18.86
N GLY A 12 -12.25 4.88 18.37
CA GLY A 12 -12.27 3.44 18.70
C GLY A 12 -13.38 2.64 17.99
N GLY A 13 -13.97 3.19 16.93
CA GLY A 13 -14.93 2.51 16.07
C GLY A 13 -16.38 2.95 16.27
N ALA A 14 -16.63 3.97 17.09
CA ALA A 14 -17.96 4.56 17.26
C ALA A 14 -18.40 5.34 16.00
N SER A 15 -17.46 5.97 15.30
CA SER A 15 -17.66 6.58 13.99
C SER A 15 -16.51 6.26 13.03
N TRP A 16 -16.85 6.23 11.74
CA TRP A 16 -15.93 5.89 10.66
C TRP A 16 -15.97 6.97 9.58
N ARG A 17 -14.78 7.41 9.16
CA ARG A 17 -14.59 8.30 8.01
C ARG A 17 -14.04 7.52 6.84
N LEU A 18 -14.53 7.84 5.64
CA LEU A 18 -14.05 7.26 4.40
C LEU A 18 -12.96 8.13 3.80
N TYR A 19 -11.76 7.58 3.69
CA TYR A 19 -10.68 8.14 2.88
C TYR A 19 -10.49 7.32 1.62
N GLN A 20 -9.90 7.94 0.60
CA GLN A 20 -9.78 7.33 -0.70
C GLN A 20 -8.43 7.66 -1.35
N LEU A 21 -7.79 6.63 -1.89
CA LEU A 21 -6.63 6.76 -2.75
C LEU A 21 -7.06 7.26 -4.15
N PRO A 22 -6.17 7.95 -4.89
CA PRO A 22 -6.44 8.34 -6.27
C PRO A 22 -6.24 7.16 -7.24
N THR A 23 -6.97 6.06 -7.02
CA THR A 23 -6.98 4.86 -7.87
C THR A 23 -8.33 4.12 -7.75
N GLN A 24 -8.64 3.29 -8.75
CA GLN A 24 -9.76 2.36 -8.74
C GLN A 24 -9.35 0.93 -8.32
N ARG A 25 -8.12 0.76 -7.83
CA ARG A 25 -7.61 -0.54 -7.36
C ARG A 25 -8.03 -0.80 -5.92
N ALA A 26 -8.24 -2.06 -5.57
CA ALA A 26 -8.51 -2.42 -4.18
C ALA A 26 -7.26 -2.17 -3.33
N VAL A 27 -7.45 -1.69 -2.09
CA VAL A 27 -6.35 -1.66 -1.10
C VAL A 27 -6.09 -3.10 -0.65
N LYS A 28 -4.82 -3.50 -0.64
CA LYS A 28 -4.39 -4.87 -0.32
C LYS A 28 -3.64 -4.96 1.01
N ALA A 29 -2.89 -3.93 1.36
CA ALA A 29 -2.22 -3.83 2.66
C ALA A 29 -2.09 -2.36 3.08
N LEU A 30 -2.06 -2.14 4.39
CA LEU A 30 -1.86 -0.83 5.00
C LEU A 30 -0.81 -0.95 6.10
N TRP A 31 -0.02 0.10 6.26
CA TRP A 31 0.85 0.28 7.42
C TRP A 31 0.88 1.75 7.80
N PHE A 32 0.83 2.04 9.10
CA PHE A 32 0.90 3.39 9.65
C PHE A 32 1.78 3.40 10.88
N ASP A 33 2.47 4.52 11.10
CA ASP A 33 3.10 4.83 12.38
C ASP A 33 2.19 5.67 13.28
N GLN A 34 2.65 5.91 14.51
CA GLN A 34 1.93 6.69 15.52
C GLN A 34 1.73 8.17 15.14
N LEU A 35 2.47 8.69 14.16
CA LEU A 35 2.34 10.07 13.69
C LEU A 35 1.36 10.18 12.50
N GLY A 36 0.71 9.08 12.12
CA GLY A 36 -0.23 9.05 11.00
C GLY A 36 0.45 9.05 9.63
N ARG A 37 1.76 8.82 9.56
CA ARG A 37 2.46 8.61 8.28
C ARG A 37 2.28 7.14 7.92
N GLY A 38 2.08 6.84 6.64
CA GLY A 38 1.73 5.48 6.27
C GLY A 38 1.84 5.17 4.80
N TYR A 39 1.63 3.88 4.50
CA TYR A 39 1.70 3.31 3.17
C TYR A 39 0.46 2.46 2.89
N ALA A 40 0.02 2.49 1.65
CA ALA A 40 -1.10 1.69 1.16
C ALA A 40 -0.68 0.98 -0.12
N ALA A 41 -0.63 -0.35 -0.06
CA ALA A 41 -0.47 -1.19 -1.23
C ALA A 41 -1.82 -1.42 -1.90
N VAL A 42 -1.82 -1.48 -3.23
CA VAL A 42 -3.04 -1.71 -4.01
C VAL A 42 -2.93 -2.94 -4.89
N GLU A 43 -4.07 -3.40 -5.39
CA GLU A 43 -4.15 -4.52 -6.31
C GLU A 43 -3.43 -4.21 -7.61
N ASN A 44 -2.41 -5.00 -7.90
CA ASN A 44 -1.59 -4.89 -9.09
C ASN A 44 -0.98 -6.23 -9.50
N GLY A 45 -1.82 -7.28 -9.51
CA GLY A 45 -1.44 -8.63 -9.91
C GLY A 45 -1.37 -8.86 -11.42
N ASN A 46 -1.85 -7.92 -12.25
CA ASN A 46 -1.75 -8.04 -13.69
C ASN A 46 -0.35 -7.59 -14.16
N TYR A 47 0.55 -8.56 -14.31
CA TYR A 47 1.94 -8.30 -14.68
C TYR A 47 2.14 -7.74 -16.09
N LEU A 48 1.11 -7.80 -16.95
CA LEU A 48 1.14 -7.20 -18.28
C LEU A 48 0.77 -5.70 -18.26
N LYS A 49 0.35 -5.16 -17.11
CA LYS A 49 -0.05 -3.76 -16.96
C LYS A 49 0.74 -3.09 -15.84
N LEU A 50 1.62 -2.18 -16.21
CA LEU A 50 2.31 -1.33 -15.25
C LEU A 50 1.33 -0.31 -14.68
N ALA A 51 1.27 -0.22 -13.36
CA ALA A 51 0.41 0.73 -12.65
C ALA A 51 0.96 1.05 -11.27
N GLU A 52 0.31 1.99 -10.59
CA GLU A 52 0.52 2.28 -9.18
C GLU A 52 0.43 1.00 -8.33
N SER A 53 1.39 0.83 -7.44
CA SER A 53 1.51 -0.34 -6.56
C SER A 53 1.52 0.06 -5.09
N LEU A 54 2.12 1.21 -4.78
CA LEU A 54 2.23 1.73 -3.42
C LEU A 54 1.99 3.23 -3.37
N PHE A 55 1.17 3.62 -2.41
CA PHE A 55 0.92 5.00 -2.04
C PHE A 55 1.51 5.32 -0.68
N LYS A 56 1.90 6.57 -0.47
CA LYS A 56 2.34 7.12 0.82
C LYS A 56 1.43 8.27 1.24
N THR A 57 1.17 8.35 2.54
CA THR A 57 0.54 9.50 3.21
C THR A 57 1.45 10.02 4.32
N ASP A 58 1.36 11.31 4.57
CA ASP A 58 2.04 11.99 5.69
C ASP A 58 1.02 12.67 6.63
N ASN A 59 -0.28 12.41 6.47
CA ASN A 59 -1.36 13.12 7.17
C ASN A 59 -2.56 12.23 7.57
N GLY A 60 -2.29 11.00 8.01
CA GLY A 60 -3.30 10.07 8.50
C GLY A 60 -4.19 9.49 7.41
N GLY A 61 -3.73 9.47 6.16
CA GLY A 61 -4.49 8.95 5.02
C GLY A 61 -5.48 9.93 4.42
N LYS A 62 -5.46 11.21 4.81
CA LYS A 62 -6.31 12.26 4.22
C LYS A 62 -5.91 12.58 2.79
N SER A 63 -4.62 12.49 2.46
CA SER A 63 -4.13 12.54 1.08
C SER A 63 -2.99 11.55 0.85
N TRP A 64 -2.86 11.12 -0.41
CA TRP A 64 -1.96 10.06 -0.82
C TRP A 64 -1.17 10.44 -2.06
N LYS A 65 0.09 10.01 -2.13
CA LYS A 65 0.98 10.18 -3.29
C LYS A 65 1.52 8.82 -3.72
N ILE A 66 1.65 8.60 -5.02
CA ILE A 66 2.26 7.38 -5.56
C ILE A 66 3.76 7.43 -5.26
N VAL A 67 4.30 6.33 -4.71
CA VAL A 67 5.74 6.18 -4.43
C VAL A 67 6.34 4.93 -5.05
N LEU A 68 5.51 4.00 -5.50
CA LEU A 68 5.95 2.83 -6.26
C LEU A 68 4.92 2.48 -7.32
N SER A 69 5.43 2.18 -8.51
CA SER A 69 4.66 1.68 -9.65
C SER A 69 5.35 0.46 -10.26
N GLY A 70 4.71 -0.17 -11.24
CA GLY A 70 5.25 -1.30 -11.99
C GLY A 70 4.24 -2.44 -12.04
N ALA A 71 4.74 -3.67 -12.16
CA ALA A 71 3.96 -4.89 -12.00
C ALA A 71 4.28 -5.50 -10.62
N LYS A 72 3.78 -4.90 -9.54
CA LYS A 72 4.13 -5.31 -8.17
C LYS A 72 2.87 -5.47 -7.33
N GLN A 73 2.54 -6.72 -7.01
CA GLN A 73 1.48 -7.04 -6.07
C GLN A 73 2.08 -7.14 -4.67
N ILE A 74 1.77 -6.19 -3.80
CA ILE A 74 2.15 -6.24 -2.38
C ILE A 74 0.90 -6.64 -1.59
N SER A 75 0.97 -7.76 -0.85
CA SER A 75 -0.12 -8.32 -0.06
C SER A 75 0.05 -8.11 1.44
N SER A 76 1.27 -7.79 1.89
CA SER A 76 1.55 -7.44 3.27
C SER A 76 2.61 -6.35 3.35
N LEU A 77 2.47 -5.47 4.35
CA LEU A 77 3.40 -4.39 4.65
C LEU A 77 3.81 -4.47 6.11
N PHE A 78 5.10 -4.28 6.36
CA PHE A 78 5.67 -4.12 7.69
C PHE A 78 6.65 -2.96 7.67
N GLY A 79 6.79 -2.23 8.77
CA GLY A 79 7.72 -1.11 8.86
C GLY A 79 8.17 -0.86 10.28
N LEU A 80 9.45 -0.51 10.44
CA LEU A 80 9.99 0.02 11.69
C LEU A 80 9.94 1.55 11.72
N SER A 81 9.94 2.17 10.54
CA SER A 81 9.78 3.60 10.34
C SER A 81 9.26 3.86 8.93
N THR A 82 8.95 5.12 8.62
CA THR A 82 8.59 5.53 7.25
C THR A 82 9.75 5.41 6.27
N VAL A 83 10.98 5.27 6.73
CA VAL A 83 12.17 5.13 5.86
C VAL A 83 12.52 3.65 5.65
N ARG A 84 12.14 2.77 6.58
CA ARG A 84 12.44 1.34 6.52
C ARG A 84 11.14 0.52 6.59
N ILE A 85 10.67 0.15 5.41
CA ILE A 85 9.47 -0.67 5.18
C ILE A 85 9.82 -1.91 4.34
N TRP A 86 9.13 -3.01 4.60
CA TRP A 86 9.19 -4.26 3.84
C TRP A 86 7.81 -4.56 3.26
N GLY A 87 7.80 -5.11 2.06
CA GLY A 87 6.59 -5.59 1.40
C GLY A 87 6.75 -7.05 1.01
N ALA A 88 5.76 -7.87 1.35
CA ALA A 88 5.69 -9.24 0.86
C ALA A 88 4.60 -9.34 -0.24
N GLY A 89 4.88 -10.11 -1.28
CA GLY A 89 3.93 -10.34 -2.37
C GLY A 89 4.62 -10.76 -3.68
N PHE A 90 3.86 -10.69 -4.76
CA PHE A 90 4.28 -11.14 -6.09
C PHE A 90 4.85 -9.99 -6.93
N CYS A 91 6.08 -10.17 -7.41
CA CYS A 91 6.74 -9.28 -8.35
C CYS A 91 7.35 -10.16 -9.45
N PRO A 92 6.96 -10.01 -10.72
CA PRO A 92 7.64 -10.68 -11.82
C PRO A 92 9.04 -10.07 -11.96
N GLY A 93 10.08 -10.86 -11.66
CA GLY A 93 11.48 -10.48 -11.78
C GLY A 93 12.12 -9.95 -10.49
N ILE A 94 13.46 -9.94 -10.46
CA ILE A 94 14.28 -9.40 -9.37
C ILE A 94 14.25 -7.86 -9.49
N PRO A 95 13.70 -7.10 -8.54
CA PRO A 95 13.79 -5.65 -8.56
C PRO A 95 15.23 -5.19 -8.37
N SER A 96 15.64 -4.13 -9.08
CA SER A 96 16.95 -3.47 -8.92
C SER A 96 17.01 -2.47 -7.76
N THR A 97 16.03 -2.47 -6.85
CA THR A 97 15.92 -1.51 -5.73
C THR A 97 15.59 -2.21 -4.41
N ASP A 98 16.00 -1.59 -3.30
CA ASP A 98 16.12 -2.08 -1.90
C ASP A 98 14.86 -2.66 -1.22
N LEU A 99 13.80 -2.97 -1.97
CA LEU A 99 12.65 -3.70 -1.45
C LEU A 99 12.94 -5.20 -1.49
N ILE A 100 13.15 -5.79 -0.31
CA ILE A 100 13.22 -7.25 -0.14
C ILE A 100 11.80 -7.82 -0.31
N PHE A 101 11.59 -8.56 -1.40
CA PHE A 101 10.39 -9.35 -1.62
C PHE A 101 10.65 -10.79 -1.18
N LEU A 102 9.85 -11.31 -0.26
CA LEU A 102 9.76 -12.75 -0.02
C LEU A 102 8.65 -13.28 -0.93
N SER A 103 9.02 -13.89 -2.05
CA SER A 103 8.08 -14.66 -2.86
C SER A 103 7.96 -16.06 -2.25
N ASN A 104 6.77 -16.41 -1.73
CA ASN A 104 6.44 -17.83 -1.60
C ASN A 104 6.16 -18.34 -3.01
N THR A 105 7.14 -19.06 -3.57
CA THR A 105 6.90 -20.01 -4.65
C THR A 105 6.36 -21.28 -4.01
N GLU A 106 5.07 -21.56 -4.20
CA GLU A 106 4.64 -22.94 -4.42
C GLU A 106 4.35 -23.09 -5.92
#